data_AF-A0A3D2THJ9-F1
#
_entry.id   AF-A0A3D2THJ9-F1
#
_cell.length_a   1.000
_cell.length_b   1.000
_cell.length_c   1.000
_cell.angle_alpha   90.00
_cell.angle_beta   90.00
_cell.angle_gamma   90.00
#
_symmetry.space_group_name_H-M   'P 1'
#
loop_
_entity.id
_entity.type
_entity.pdbx_description
1 polymer ?
#
loop_
_entity_poly.entity_id
_entity_poly.type
_entity_poly.pdbx_seq_one_letter_code
_entity_poly.pdbx_strand_id
1 'polypeptide(L)'
;MPLLLSTVVFMGFLAQSWAQFSPVDTPVTVLPESVPSTSLRSVLDKGQQLESNDRWGEALSHYEDALREHRDNETLRQCYDRSKLHYSLDRRYRDRSFKKSIESLDQQQSLSLYSELLQKTGTHYVHTPAWQALGVRGTRAIEIALGDQDFVSANHLQILPE
;
A
#
# COMPACT_ATOMS: atom_id res chain seq x y z
N MET A 1 -79.11 -27.55 37.34
CA MET A 1 -77.77 -27.49 37.94
C MET A 1 -77.41 -26.02 38.11
N PRO A 2 -77.38 -25.53 39.36
CA PRO A 2 -77.16 -24.13 39.72
C PRO A 2 -75.64 -23.83 39.66
N LEU A 3 -75.16 -22.60 39.76
CA LEU A 3 -74.89 -21.90 41.01
C LEU A 3 -74.31 -20.54 40.58
N LEU A 4 -74.90 -19.40 41.00
CA LEU A 4 -74.43 -18.55 42.12
C LEU A 4 -73.10 -17.81 41.79
N LEU A 5 -72.84 -16.56 42.14
CA LEU A 5 -73.31 -15.75 43.26
C LEU A 5 -72.83 -14.30 43.05
N SER A 6 -73.57 -13.37 43.65
CA SER A 6 -73.10 -12.18 44.39
C SER A 6 -72.29 -11.07 43.72
N THR A 7 -72.99 -9.95 43.58
CA THR A 7 -72.55 -8.59 43.89
C THR A 7 -71.79 -8.48 45.22
N VAL A 8 -70.60 -7.86 45.23
CA VAL A 8 -69.96 -7.29 46.44
C VAL A 8 -69.08 -6.07 46.05
N VAL A 9 -69.51 -4.91 46.58
CA VAL A 9 -68.74 -3.81 47.20
C VAL A 9 -67.96 -2.78 46.36
N PHE A 10 -68.31 -1.54 46.72
CA PHE A 10 -67.75 -0.24 46.42
C PHE A 10 -66.52 0.05 47.31
N MET A 11 -65.39 0.41 46.72
CA MET A 11 -64.26 1.12 47.37
C MET A 11 -63.33 1.54 46.23
N GLY A 12 -63.13 2.81 45.94
CA GLY A 12 -62.52 3.80 46.82
C GLY A 12 -61.36 4.40 46.02
N PHE A 13 -61.42 5.70 45.79
CA PHE A 13 -60.44 6.48 45.05
C PHE A 13 -59.01 6.24 45.54
N LEU A 14 -58.12 5.85 44.63
CA LEU A 14 -56.70 6.19 44.72
C LEU A 14 -56.25 6.67 43.35
N ALA A 15 -56.01 7.98 43.28
CA ALA A 15 -55.40 8.65 42.14
C ALA A 15 -54.03 8.03 41.87
N GLN A 16 -53.88 7.36 40.74
CA GLN A 16 -52.58 7.14 40.14
C GLN A 16 -52.47 8.06 38.95
N SER A 17 -51.67 9.11 39.12
CA SER A 17 -51.17 9.95 38.03
C SER A 17 -50.29 9.07 37.16
N TRP A 18 -50.82 8.62 36.02
CA TRP A 18 -49.98 8.05 34.98
C TRP A 18 -49.26 9.21 34.31
N ALA A 19 -47.98 9.38 34.64
CA ALA A 19 -47.10 10.22 33.84
C ALA A 19 -47.12 9.63 32.42
N GLN A 20 -47.75 10.34 31.47
CA GLN A 20 -47.65 10.03 30.06
C GLN A 20 -46.17 10.16 29.65
N PHE A 21 -45.48 9.02 29.54
CA PHE A 21 -44.27 8.96 28.74
C PHE A 21 -44.73 9.01 27.27
N SER A 22 -44.64 10.19 26.67
CA SER A 22 -44.65 10.30 25.22
C SER A 22 -43.32 9.75 24.69
N PRO A 23 -43.28 8.65 23.93
CA PRO A 23 -42.10 8.36 23.14
C PRO A 23 -41.99 9.47 22.10
N VAL A 24 -41.00 10.33 22.27
CA VAL A 24 -40.57 11.21 21.18
C VAL A 24 -39.86 10.30 20.18
N ASP A 25 -40.62 9.77 19.23
CA ASP A 25 -40.08 9.19 18.00
C ASP A 25 -39.52 10.34 17.16
N THR A 26 -38.37 10.88 17.57
CA THR A 26 -37.52 11.60 16.63
C THR A 26 -36.95 10.57 15.67
N PRO A 27 -37.27 10.61 14.37
CA PRO A 27 -36.55 9.80 13.41
C PRO A 27 -35.09 10.27 13.45
N VAL A 28 -34.21 9.46 14.04
CA VAL A 28 -32.77 9.62 13.88
C VAL A 28 -32.51 9.36 12.40
N THR A 29 -32.43 10.44 11.61
CA THR A 29 -31.87 10.37 10.27
C THR A 29 -30.41 10.01 10.45
N VAL A 30 -30.12 8.71 10.36
CA VAL A 30 -28.77 8.21 10.17
C VAL A 30 -28.37 8.72 8.79
N LEU A 31 -27.68 9.87 8.72
CA LEU A 31 -26.92 10.19 7.52
C LEU A 31 -26.01 8.99 7.28
N PRO A 32 -25.95 8.42 6.06
CA PRO A 32 -24.92 7.45 5.76
C PRO A 32 -23.59 8.14 6.04
N GLU A 33 -22.90 7.69 7.08
CA GLU A 33 -21.54 8.08 7.36
C GLU A 33 -20.76 7.67 6.12
N SER A 34 -20.40 8.65 5.30
CA SER A 34 -19.60 8.41 4.11
C SER A 34 -18.29 7.83 4.62
N VAL A 35 -18.08 6.53 4.40
CA VAL A 35 -16.75 5.92 4.55
C VAL A 35 -15.80 6.86 3.84
N PRO A 36 -14.79 7.43 4.51
CA PRO A 36 -13.91 8.39 3.87
C PRO A 36 -13.21 7.65 2.74
N SER A 37 -13.66 7.87 1.51
CA SER A 37 -12.92 7.48 0.33
C SER A 37 -11.63 8.28 0.39
N THR A 38 -10.52 7.59 0.68
CA THR A 38 -9.22 8.26 0.72
C THR A 38 -9.02 8.87 -0.65
N SER A 39 -9.05 10.20 -0.73
CA SER A 39 -8.90 10.87 -2.01
C SER A 39 -7.54 10.50 -2.61
N LEU A 40 -7.48 10.33 -3.93
CA LEU A 40 -6.22 10.06 -4.63
C LEU A 40 -5.12 11.07 -4.24
N ARG A 41 -5.50 12.34 -4.02
CA ARG A 41 -4.58 13.37 -3.55
C ARG A 41 -3.98 13.03 -2.19
N SER A 42 -4.79 12.66 -1.21
CA SER A 42 -4.29 12.25 0.11
C SER A 42 -3.40 11.01 0.05
N VAL A 43 -3.66 10.08 -0.87
CA VAL A 43 -2.77 8.94 -1.11
C VAL A 43 -1.39 9.42 -1.58
N LEU A 44 -1.35 10.28 -2.59
CA LEU A 44 -0.10 10.81 -3.15
C LEU A 44 0.68 11.64 -2.13
N ASP A 45 0.00 12.54 -1.40
CA ASP A 45 0.63 13.39 -0.38
C ASP A 45 1.27 12.52 0.73
N LYS A 46 0.55 11.48 1.18
CA LYS A 46 1.07 10.57 2.20
C LYS A 46 2.25 9.74 1.68
N GLY A 47 2.16 9.23 0.46
CA GLY A 47 3.22 8.48 -0.17
C GLY A 47 4.49 9.33 -0.32
N GLN A 48 4.37 10.56 -0.80
CA GLN A 48 5.49 11.50 -0.91
C GLN A 48 6.14 11.78 0.46
N GLN A 49 5.35 11.90 1.52
CA GLN A 49 5.88 12.03 2.88
C GLN A 49 6.69 10.80 3.29
N LEU A 50 6.28 9.58 2.94
CA LEU A 50 7.05 8.39 3.26
C LEU A 50 8.36 8.35 2.46
N GLU A 51 8.31 8.68 1.18
CA GLU A 51 9.48 8.78 0.30
C GLU A 51 10.49 9.82 0.82
N SER A 52 10.05 11.02 1.21
CA SER A 52 10.93 12.09 1.70
C SER A 52 11.62 11.77 3.04
N ASN A 53 11.15 10.73 3.74
CA ASN A 53 11.73 10.24 4.99
C ASN A 53 12.52 8.93 4.76
N ASP A 54 12.84 8.59 3.51
CA ASP A 54 13.53 7.34 3.12
C ASP A 54 12.79 6.06 3.55
N ARG A 55 11.49 6.15 3.84
CA ARG A 55 10.65 5.01 4.25
C ARG A 55 10.11 4.27 3.03
N TRP A 56 11.01 3.87 2.13
CA TRP A 56 10.70 3.32 0.81
C TRP A 56 9.85 2.05 0.85
N GLY A 57 10.07 1.18 1.84
CA GLY A 57 9.24 -0.02 2.02
C GLY A 57 7.79 0.30 2.38
N GLU A 58 7.57 1.32 3.21
CA GLU A 58 6.22 1.74 3.60
C GLU A 58 5.54 2.52 2.47
N ALA A 59 6.28 3.37 1.76
CA ALA A 59 5.78 4.02 0.55
C ALA A 59 5.34 2.98 -0.50
N LEU A 60 6.16 1.94 -0.70
CA LEU A 60 5.86 0.84 -1.61
C LEU A 60 4.54 0.14 -1.25
N SER A 61 4.38 -0.29 0.01
CA SER A 61 3.14 -0.93 0.47
C SER A 61 1.93 0.01 0.34
N HIS A 62 2.10 1.27 0.71
CA HIS A 62 1.05 2.29 0.61
C HIS A 62 0.55 2.49 -0.83
N TYR A 63 1.46 2.59 -1.81
CA TYR A 63 1.07 2.70 -3.21
C TYR A 63 0.52 1.40 -3.78
N GLU A 64 1.01 0.24 -3.34
CA GLU A 64 0.46 -1.06 -3.74
C GLU A 64 -1.00 -1.20 -3.33
N ASP A 65 -1.32 -0.78 -2.10
CA ASP A 65 -2.68 -0.79 -1.58
C ASP A 65 -3.59 0.14 -2.39
N ALA A 66 -3.15 1.37 -2.67
CA ALA A 66 -3.89 2.33 -3.48
C ALA A 66 -4.11 1.88 -4.94
N LEU A 67 -3.15 1.16 -5.53
CA LEU A 67 -3.28 0.64 -6.90
C LEU A 67 -4.36 -0.44 -7.02
N ARG A 68 -4.81 -1.06 -5.92
CA ARG A 68 -5.93 -2.01 -5.96
C ARG A 68 -7.25 -1.31 -6.32
N GLU A 69 -7.42 -0.07 -5.87
CA GLU A 69 -8.60 0.78 -6.10
C GLU A 69 -8.44 1.68 -7.34
N HIS A 70 -7.22 2.09 -7.67
CA HIS A 70 -6.91 3.03 -8.75
C HIS A 70 -5.98 2.41 -9.81
N ARG A 71 -6.38 1.25 -10.36
CA ARG A 71 -5.53 0.42 -11.22
C ARG A 71 -4.95 1.15 -12.43
N ASP A 72 -5.69 2.07 -13.05
CA ASP A 72 -5.26 2.73 -14.29
C ASP A 72 -4.62 4.11 -14.03
N ASN A 73 -4.31 4.42 -12.77
CA ASN A 73 -3.65 5.68 -12.44
C ASN A 73 -2.14 5.60 -12.69
N GLU A 74 -1.69 6.22 -13.77
CA GLU A 74 -0.28 6.25 -14.18
C GLU A 74 0.65 6.90 -13.13
N THR A 75 0.19 7.96 -12.46
CA THR A 75 0.99 8.63 -11.42
C THR A 75 1.27 7.69 -10.25
N LEU A 76 0.27 6.96 -9.77
CA LEU A 76 0.45 5.96 -8.71
C LEU A 76 1.38 4.82 -9.16
N ARG A 77 1.26 4.37 -10.43
CA ARG A 77 2.18 3.36 -10.98
C ARG A 77 3.62 3.84 -11.00
N GLN A 78 3.87 5.10 -11.35
CA GLN A 78 5.20 5.70 -11.35
C GLN A 78 5.77 5.83 -9.93
N CYS A 79 4.97 6.30 -8.98
CA CYS A 79 5.34 6.37 -7.56
C CYS A 79 5.64 4.98 -6.95
N TYR A 80 4.79 3.99 -7.25
CA TYR A 80 5.01 2.59 -6.87
C TYR A 80 6.33 2.06 -7.45
N ASP A 81 6.58 2.27 -8.75
CA ASP A 81 7.78 1.76 -9.40
C ASP A 81 9.05 2.40 -8.83
N ARG A 82 9.06 3.72 -8.62
CA ARG A 82 10.15 4.44 -7.96
C ARG A 82 10.41 3.87 -6.56
N SER A 83 9.36 3.76 -5.73
CA SER A 83 9.48 3.21 -4.37
C SER A 83 10.02 1.78 -4.38
N LYS A 84 9.59 0.98 -5.35
CA LYS A 84 10.07 -0.40 -5.54
C LYS A 84 11.54 -0.46 -5.90
N LEU A 85 12.03 0.46 -6.74
CA LEU A 85 13.44 0.53 -7.11
C LEU A 85 14.31 0.86 -5.88
N HIS A 86 13.95 1.88 -5.10
CA HIS A 86 14.66 2.23 -3.86
C HIS A 86 14.64 1.08 -2.84
N TYR A 87 13.45 0.55 -2.53
CA TYR A 87 13.31 -0.58 -1.59
C TYR A 87 14.12 -1.82 -2.03
N SER A 88 14.10 -2.14 -3.33
CA SER A 88 14.84 -3.30 -3.85
C SER A 88 16.35 -3.08 -3.85
N LEU A 89 16.81 -1.83 -3.97
CA LEU A 89 18.23 -1.49 -3.86
C LEU A 89 18.71 -1.67 -2.41
N ASP A 90 18.04 -1.02 -1.45
CA ASP A 90 18.34 -1.12 -0.03
C ASP A 90 18.39 -2.59 0.41
N ARG A 91 17.33 -3.37 0.11
CA ARG A 91 17.29 -4.79 0.45
C ARG A 91 18.47 -5.59 -0.12
N ARG A 92 18.89 -5.33 -1.36
CA ARG A 92 20.02 -6.03 -1.99
C ARG A 92 21.35 -5.68 -1.33
N TYR A 93 21.61 -4.40 -1.04
CA TYR A 93 22.88 -3.99 -0.45
C TYR A 93 22.99 -4.24 1.06
N ARG A 94 21.85 -4.44 1.73
CA ARG A 94 21.81 -5.01 3.09
C ARG A 94 22.04 -6.53 3.13
N ASP A 95 21.72 -7.24 2.04
CA ASP A 95 21.95 -8.68 1.95
C ASP A 95 23.43 -9.01 1.71
N ARG A 96 24.06 -9.62 2.71
CA ARG A 96 25.47 -10.02 2.65
C ARG A 96 25.73 -11.08 1.58
N SER A 97 24.78 -11.97 1.32
CA SER A 97 24.93 -13.02 0.30
C SER A 97 24.97 -12.41 -1.09
N PHE A 98 24.09 -11.44 -1.37
CA PHE A 98 24.09 -10.67 -2.60
C PHE A 98 25.43 -9.95 -2.81
N LYS A 99 25.92 -9.22 -1.80
CA LYS A 99 27.21 -8.51 -1.89
C LYS A 99 28.38 -9.44 -2.22
N LYS A 100 28.48 -10.57 -1.51
CA LYS A 100 29.51 -11.57 -1.79
C LYS A 100 29.43 -12.12 -3.21
N SER A 101 28.21 -12.36 -3.71
CA SER A 101 28.03 -12.85 -5.08
C SER A 101 28.51 -11.84 -6.11
N ILE A 102 28.16 -10.55 -5.98
CA ILE A 102 28.59 -9.53 -6.94
C ILE A 102 30.10 -9.24 -6.84
N GLU A 103 30.70 -9.29 -5.65
CA GLU A 103 32.15 -9.11 -5.44
C GLU A 103 32.97 -10.25 -6.04
N SER A 104 32.38 -11.44 -6.22
CA SER A 104 33.06 -12.62 -6.73
C SER A 104 33.08 -12.74 -8.26
N LEU A 105 32.28 -11.94 -8.96
CA LEU A 105 32.15 -12.01 -10.42
C LEU A 105 33.15 -11.06 -11.08
N ASP A 106 33.95 -11.59 -12.00
CA ASP A 106 34.71 -10.74 -12.91
C ASP A 106 33.80 -10.16 -14.03
N GLN A 107 34.37 -9.28 -14.85
CA GLN A 107 33.65 -8.63 -15.94
C GLN A 107 33.08 -9.63 -16.96
N GLN A 108 33.85 -10.67 -17.33
CA GLN A 108 33.44 -11.64 -18.33
C GLN A 108 32.32 -12.53 -17.79
N GLN A 109 32.43 -12.98 -16.55
CA GLN A 109 31.40 -13.73 -15.85
C GLN A 109 30.11 -12.92 -15.71
N SER A 110 30.22 -11.63 -15.38
CA SER A 110 29.09 -10.72 -15.29
C SER A 110 28.36 -10.55 -16.62
N LEU A 111 29.10 -10.33 -17.72
CA LEU A 111 28.53 -10.22 -19.07
C LEU A 111 27.92 -11.54 -19.55
N SER A 112 28.55 -12.67 -19.23
CA SER A 112 28.03 -14.00 -19.55
C SER A 112 26.72 -14.26 -18.82
N LEU A 113 26.66 -13.98 -17.51
CA LEU A 113 25.46 -14.12 -16.70
C LEU A 113 24.33 -13.23 -17.23
N TYR A 114 24.63 -11.98 -17.58
CA TYR A 114 23.65 -11.08 -18.16
C TYR A 114 23.08 -11.60 -19.49
N SER A 115 23.96 -12.09 -20.37
CA SER A 115 23.56 -12.67 -21.66
C SER A 115 22.67 -13.91 -21.49
N GLU A 116 23.02 -14.79 -20.54
CA GLU A 116 22.23 -15.96 -20.19
C GLU A 116 20.83 -15.57 -19.67
N LEU A 117 20.73 -14.55 -18.83
CA LEU A 117 19.46 -14.06 -18.31
C LEU A 117 18.57 -13.48 -19.42
N LEU A 118 19.14 -12.72 -20.36
CA LEU A 118 18.40 -12.20 -21.51
C LEU A 118 17.88 -13.33 -22.39
N GLN A 119 18.71 -14.33 -22.67
CA GLN A 119 18.32 -15.50 -23.45
C GLN A 119 17.19 -16.25 -22.75
N LYS A 120 17.35 -16.60 -21.48
CA LYS A 120 16.32 -17.32 -20.70
C LYS A 120 15.00 -16.55 -20.64
N THR A 121 15.08 -15.23 -20.45
CA THR A 121 13.89 -14.39 -20.44
C THR A 121 13.20 -14.42 -21.81
N GLY A 122 13.96 -14.34 -22.91
CA GLY A 122 13.42 -14.41 -24.26
C GLY A 122 12.83 -15.78 -24.64
N THR A 123 13.35 -16.89 -24.08
CA THR A 123 12.91 -18.25 -24.44
C THR A 123 11.86 -18.84 -23.51
N HIS A 124 11.79 -18.40 -22.26
CA HIS A 124 10.93 -19.03 -21.24
C HIS A 124 9.77 -18.16 -20.74
N TYR A 125 9.72 -16.86 -21.06
CA TYR A 125 8.53 -16.06 -20.74
C TYR A 125 7.38 -16.34 -21.71
N VAL A 126 6.17 -16.47 -21.15
CA VAL A 126 4.93 -16.72 -21.90
C VAL A 126 4.62 -15.60 -22.90
N HIS A 127 4.97 -14.37 -22.54
CA HIS A 127 4.77 -13.18 -23.36
C HIS A 127 6.11 -12.51 -23.66
N THR A 128 6.22 -11.93 -24.85
CA THR A 128 7.38 -11.10 -25.21
C THR A 128 7.53 -9.97 -24.19
N PRO A 129 8.68 -9.87 -23.49
CA PRO A 129 8.92 -8.79 -22.57
C PRO A 129 8.90 -7.43 -23.28
N ALA A 130 8.41 -6.39 -22.60
CA ALA A 130 8.51 -5.02 -23.07
C ALA A 130 9.96 -4.51 -22.91
N TRP A 131 10.87 -4.97 -23.78
CA TRP A 131 12.32 -4.74 -23.67
C TRP A 131 12.70 -3.28 -23.53
N GLN A 132 12.04 -2.39 -24.28
CA GLN A 132 12.29 -0.95 -24.16
C GLN A 132 11.93 -0.41 -22.77
N ALA A 133 10.78 -0.80 -22.23
CA ALA A 133 10.36 -0.39 -20.89
C ALA A 133 11.31 -0.95 -19.82
N LEU A 134 11.78 -2.18 -19.97
CA LEU A 134 12.78 -2.78 -19.08
C LEU A 134 14.12 -2.03 -19.14
N GLY A 135 14.58 -1.65 -20.33
CA GLY A 135 15.80 -0.87 -20.51
C GLY A 135 15.71 0.50 -19.82
N VAL A 136 14.63 1.26 -20.08
CA VAL A 136 14.37 2.56 -19.45
C VAL A 136 14.30 2.45 -17.92
N ARG A 137 13.59 1.42 -17.42
CA ARG A 137 13.51 1.15 -15.98
C ARG A 137 14.87 0.79 -15.39
N GLY A 138 15.70 0.06 -16.14
CA GLY A 138 17.07 -0.26 -15.77
C GLY A 138 17.94 0.99 -15.61
N THR A 139 17.87 1.93 -16.56
CA THR A 139 18.59 3.22 -16.46
C THR A 139 18.18 3.99 -15.21
N ARG A 140 16.87 4.10 -14.94
CA ARG A 140 16.37 4.72 -13.70
C ARG A 140 16.88 4.03 -12.44
N ALA A 141 16.99 2.70 -12.46
CA ALA A 141 17.54 1.95 -11.33
C ALA A 141 19.02 2.28 -11.09
N ILE A 142 19.80 2.51 -12.15
CA ILE A 142 21.19 2.95 -12.05
C ILE A 142 21.28 4.40 -11.57
N GLU A 143 20.44 5.31 -12.08
CA GLU A 143 20.36 6.70 -11.60
C GLU A 143 20.09 6.75 -10.09
N ILE A 144 19.10 6.00 -9.61
CA ILE A 144 18.80 5.86 -8.17
C ILE A 144 20.01 5.30 -7.42
N ALA A 145 20.64 4.25 -7.94
CA ALA A 145 21.78 3.61 -7.30
C ALA A 145 23.00 4.52 -7.18
N LEU A 146 23.26 5.36 -8.18
CA LEU A 146 24.32 6.36 -8.13
C LEU A 146 24.04 7.44 -7.07
N GLY A 147 22.79 7.67 -6.68
CA GLY A 147 22.44 8.54 -5.55
C GLY A 147 22.55 7.88 -4.16
N ASP A 148 22.76 6.56 -4.10
CA ASP A 148 22.73 5.77 -2.85
C ASP A 148 24.14 5.50 -2.30
N GLN A 149 24.36 5.88 -1.03
CA GLN A 149 25.70 5.80 -0.41
C GLN A 149 26.18 4.37 -0.19
N ASP A 150 25.29 3.42 0.10
CA ASP A 150 25.65 2.01 0.31
C ASP A 150 26.09 1.39 -1.02
N PHE A 151 25.38 1.67 -2.11
CA PHE A 151 25.76 1.26 -3.46
C PHE A 151 27.12 1.83 -3.87
N VAL A 152 27.32 3.14 -3.71
CA VAL A 152 28.55 3.84 -4.12
C VAL A 152 29.75 3.33 -3.35
N SER A 153 29.61 3.17 -2.04
CA SER A 153 30.67 2.67 -1.17
C SER A 153 31.03 1.22 -1.49
N ALA A 154 30.02 0.35 -1.69
CA ALA A 154 30.24 -1.06 -1.98
C ALA A 154 30.86 -1.32 -3.35
N ASN A 155 30.62 -0.45 -4.33
CA ASN A 155 31.18 -0.59 -5.69
C ASN A 155 32.40 0.31 -5.94
N HIS A 156 32.93 0.96 -4.90
CA HIS A 156 34.11 1.85 -4.97
C HIS A 156 34.01 2.92 -6.05
N LEU A 157 32.80 3.46 -6.26
CA LEU A 157 32.56 4.45 -7.29
C LEU A 157 33.02 5.84 -6.82
N GLN A 158 33.73 6.55 -7.68
CA GLN A 158 34.04 7.96 -7.48
C GLN A 158 33.00 8.78 -8.24
N ILE A 159 32.02 9.31 -7.51
CA ILE A 159 31.05 10.24 -8.08
C ILE A 159 31.68 11.63 -8.02
N LEU A 160 31.91 12.24 -9.18
CA LEU A 160 32.33 13.64 -9.27
C LEU A 160 31.17 14.52 -8.78
N PRO A 161 31.42 15.50 -7.88
CA PRO A 161 30.41 16.48 -7.52
C PRO A 161 30.01 17.30 -8.75
N GLU A 162 28.70 17.57 -8.90
CA GLU A 162 28.17 18.50 -9.91
C GLU A 162 28.58 19.96 -9.63
#